data_AF-A0A126SNR4-F1
#
_entry.id   AF-A0A126SNR4-F1
#
_cell.length_a   1.000
_cell.length_b   1.000
_cell.length_c   1.000
_cell.angle_alpha   90.00
_cell.angle_beta   90.00
_cell.angle_gamma   90.00
#
_symmetry.space_group_name_H-M   'P 1'
#
loop_
_entity.id
_entity.type
_entity.pdbx_description
1 polymer ?
#
loop_
_entity_poly.entity_id
_entity_poly.type
_entity_poly.pdbx_seq_one_letter_code
_entity_poly.pdbx_strand_id
1 'polypeptide(L)'
;PSPPPPVMHSPTRKVTVKEQQEWRIPPCISNWKNAKGYTIPLDKRLAADGRGLQQVHINENFAKLAEALYIADRKAREAVETRAQLEKKIAQKEKEKKEEHLRQLAQKAREERAGIRTQAATDKEARERDQLRYDRHKERQRDRNIARTAPDKRSKLEK
;
A
#
# COMPACT_ATOMS: atom_id res chain seq x y z
N PRO A 1 -58.90 24.42 -67.50
CA PRO A 1 -57.52 24.44 -68.05
C PRO A 1 -57.52 24.79 -69.55
N SER A 2 -56.63 25.67 -69.99
CA SER A 2 -56.40 25.92 -71.41
C SER A 2 -55.80 24.67 -72.09
N PRO A 3 -56.00 24.50 -73.42
CA PRO A 3 -55.44 23.36 -74.13
C PRO A 3 -53.90 23.39 -74.02
N PRO A 4 -53.25 22.25 -73.73
CA PRO A 4 -51.81 22.22 -73.58
C PRO A 4 -51.14 22.59 -74.92
N PRO A 5 -50.12 23.45 -74.90
CA PRO A 5 -49.43 23.85 -76.11
C PRO A 5 -48.70 22.65 -76.74
N PRO A 6 -48.52 22.63 -78.07
CA PRO A 6 -47.75 21.61 -78.74
C PRO A 6 -46.30 21.57 -78.25
N VAL A 7 -45.77 20.37 -77.98
CA VAL A 7 -44.39 20.20 -77.53
C VAL A 7 -43.48 19.81 -78.69
N MET A 8 -42.58 20.72 -79.05
CA MET A 8 -41.67 20.57 -80.19
C MET A 8 -40.34 19.93 -79.75
N HIS A 9 -40.35 18.61 -79.54
CA HIS A 9 -39.13 17.86 -79.24
C HIS A 9 -38.32 17.54 -80.50
N SER A 10 -37.01 17.37 -80.34
CA SER A 10 -36.18 16.71 -81.35
C SER A 10 -36.51 15.21 -81.43
N PRO A 11 -36.13 14.50 -82.51
CA PRO A 11 -36.36 13.06 -82.61
C PRO A 11 -35.78 12.30 -81.40
N THR A 12 -36.54 11.37 -80.85
CA THR A 12 -36.15 10.61 -79.66
C THR A 12 -34.83 9.87 -79.91
N ARG A 13 -33.85 10.06 -79.03
CA ARG A 13 -32.60 9.30 -79.07
C ARG A 13 -32.89 7.84 -78.74
N LYS A 14 -32.29 6.92 -79.50
CA LYS A 14 -32.40 5.48 -79.22
C LYS A 14 -31.58 5.16 -77.97
N VAL A 15 -32.26 4.76 -76.91
CA VAL A 15 -31.63 4.30 -75.66
C VAL A 15 -31.05 2.91 -75.89
N THR A 16 -29.83 2.68 -75.43
CA THR A 16 -29.20 1.36 -75.50
C THR A 16 -29.64 0.49 -74.32
N VAL A 17 -29.62 -0.84 -74.49
CA VAL A 17 -29.96 -1.77 -73.40
C VAL A 17 -29.03 -1.59 -72.20
N LYS A 18 -27.74 -1.30 -72.43
CA LYS A 18 -26.76 -1.05 -71.38
C LYS A 18 -27.15 0.18 -70.55
N GLU A 19 -27.43 1.29 -71.22
CA GLU A 19 -27.84 2.54 -70.57
C GLU A 19 -29.10 2.31 -69.72
N GLN A 20 -30.10 1.62 -70.26
CA GLN A 20 -31.32 1.32 -69.50
C GLN A 20 -31.06 0.46 -68.26
N GLN A 21 -30.11 -0.48 -68.31
CA GLN A 21 -29.73 -1.31 -67.16
C GLN A 21 -28.99 -0.52 -66.08
N GLU A 22 -28.12 0.41 -66.48
CA GLU A 22 -27.34 1.27 -65.57
C GLU A 22 -28.26 2.18 -64.73
N TRP A 23 -29.38 2.61 -65.32
CA TRP A 23 -30.41 3.41 -64.65
C TRP A 23 -31.43 2.59 -63.85
N ARG A 24 -31.25 1.26 -63.73
CA ARG A 24 -32.15 0.42 -62.94
C ARG A 24 -31.88 0.60 -61.45
N ILE A 25 -32.74 1.38 -60.79
CA ILE A 25 -32.68 1.63 -59.35
C ILE A 25 -33.01 0.35 -58.56
N PRO A 26 -32.13 -0.13 -57.66
CA PRO A 26 -32.43 -1.26 -56.78
C PRO A 26 -33.60 -0.97 -55.81
N PRO A 27 -34.37 -1.99 -55.39
CA PRO A 27 -35.45 -1.79 -54.44
C PRO A 27 -34.93 -1.34 -53.06
N CYS A 28 -35.60 -0.37 -52.45
CA CYS A 28 -35.27 0.11 -51.11
C CYS A 28 -35.77 -0.88 -50.04
N ILE A 29 -34.85 -1.67 -49.48
CA ILE A 29 -35.13 -2.53 -48.33
C ILE A 29 -34.69 -1.78 -47.07
N SER A 30 -35.66 -1.29 -46.29
CA SER A 30 -35.39 -0.56 -45.05
C SER A 30 -35.19 -1.51 -43.87
N ASN A 31 -34.22 -1.21 -43.01
CA ASN A 31 -34.03 -1.88 -41.72
C ASN A 31 -35.08 -1.48 -40.66
N TRP A 32 -35.89 -0.43 -40.91
CA TRP A 32 -36.87 0.08 -39.94
C TRP A 32 -38.32 0.00 -40.40
N LYS A 33 -38.59 0.09 -41.70
CA LYS A 33 -39.97 0.19 -42.23
C LYS A 33 -40.27 -0.96 -43.19
N ASN A 34 -41.37 -1.65 -42.92
CA ASN A 34 -41.94 -2.68 -43.79
C ASN A 34 -43.47 -2.52 -43.83
N ALA A 35 -43.95 -1.46 -44.48
CA ALA A 35 -45.36 -1.07 -44.44
C ALA A 35 -46.32 -2.16 -44.97
N LYS A 36 -45.87 -2.96 -45.94
CA LYS A 36 -46.66 -4.04 -46.55
C LYS A 36 -46.38 -5.42 -45.95
N GLY A 37 -45.56 -5.51 -44.90
CA GLY A 37 -45.31 -6.76 -44.19
C GLY A 37 -44.62 -7.85 -45.02
N TYR A 38 -43.81 -7.51 -46.03
CA TYR A 38 -43.14 -8.50 -46.88
C TYR A 38 -42.17 -9.39 -46.08
N THR A 39 -42.16 -10.69 -46.39
CA THR A 39 -41.16 -11.64 -45.91
C THR A 39 -39.91 -11.54 -46.79
N ILE A 40 -38.90 -10.83 -46.29
CA ILE A 40 -37.63 -10.60 -46.99
C ILE A 40 -36.55 -11.51 -46.37
N PRO A 41 -35.82 -12.32 -47.17
CA PRO A 41 -34.73 -13.16 -46.68
C PRO A 41 -33.54 -12.32 -46.18
N LEU A 42 -32.71 -12.92 -45.33
CA LEU A 42 -31.64 -12.20 -44.62
C LEU A 42 -30.58 -11.62 -45.56
N ASP A 43 -30.21 -12.35 -46.62
CA ASP A 43 -29.24 -11.89 -47.61
C ASP A 43 -29.69 -10.57 -48.26
N LYS A 44 -30.97 -10.43 -48.62
CA LYS A 44 -31.52 -9.20 -49.23
C LYS A 44 -31.69 -8.07 -48.21
N ARG A 45 -31.96 -8.37 -46.94
CA ARG A 45 -31.98 -7.35 -45.88
C ARG A 45 -30.60 -6.77 -45.61
N LEU A 46 -29.57 -7.62 -45.63
CA LEU A 46 -28.18 -7.21 -45.40
C LEU A 46 -27.47 -6.73 -46.68
N ALA A 47 -28.06 -6.92 -47.86
CA ALA A 47 -27.43 -6.54 -49.13
C ALA A 47 -27.12 -5.04 -49.24
N ALA A 48 -27.94 -4.18 -48.62
CA ALA A 48 -27.72 -2.73 -48.57
C ALA A 48 -26.86 -2.31 -47.36
N ASP A 49 -26.42 -3.25 -46.54
CA ASP A 49 -25.62 -2.97 -45.35
C ASP A 49 -24.15 -2.74 -45.73
N GLY A 50 -23.79 -1.48 -45.91
CA GLY A 50 -22.43 -1.06 -46.26
C GLY A 50 -21.37 -1.28 -45.18
N ARG A 51 -21.73 -1.81 -44.01
CA ARG A 51 -20.77 -2.10 -42.92
C ARG A 51 -19.64 -3.03 -43.35
N GLY A 52 -19.89 -3.97 -44.25
CA GLY A 52 -18.87 -4.86 -44.80
C GLY A 52 -17.85 -4.17 -45.72
N LEU A 53 -18.18 -2.99 -46.26
CA LEU A 53 -17.26 -2.17 -47.06
C LEU A 53 -16.46 -1.18 -46.21
N GLN A 54 -16.82 -1.00 -44.93
CA GLN A 54 -16.12 -0.10 -44.03
C GLN A 54 -14.88 -0.79 -43.44
N GLN A 55 -13.70 -0.34 -43.87
CA GLN A 55 -12.45 -0.77 -43.26
C GLN A 55 -12.20 0.01 -41.97
N VAL A 56 -12.09 -0.71 -40.84
CA VAL A 56 -11.71 -0.12 -39.55
C VAL A 56 -10.20 0.10 -39.56
N HIS A 57 -9.78 1.37 -39.47
CA HIS A 57 -8.38 1.75 -39.40
C HIS A 57 -8.02 2.13 -37.96
N ILE A 58 -6.89 1.63 -37.46
CA ILE A 58 -6.40 1.93 -36.11
C ILE A 58 -5.11 2.75 -36.23
N ASN A 59 -5.01 3.83 -35.45
CA ASN A 59 -3.86 4.71 -35.44
C ASN A 59 -2.71 4.12 -34.61
N GLU A 60 -1.49 4.12 -35.13
CA GLU A 60 -0.27 3.67 -34.43
C GLU A 60 0.04 4.45 -33.14
N ASN A 61 -0.46 5.68 -33.03
CA ASN A 61 -0.28 6.48 -31.83
C ASN A 61 -0.91 5.83 -30.58
N PHE A 62 -1.90 4.95 -30.75
CA PHE A 62 -2.46 4.18 -29.64
C PHE A 62 -1.42 3.20 -29.05
N ALA A 63 -0.61 2.56 -29.90
CA ALA A 63 0.45 1.67 -29.43
C ALA A 63 1.55 2.46 -28.70
N LYS A 64 2.01 3.56 -29.29
CA LYS A 64 3.02 4.45 -28.68
C LYS A 64 2.55 5.00 -27.32
N LEU A 65 1.28 5.38 -27.22
CA LEU A 65 0.68 5.84 -25.97
C LEU A 65 0.64 4.73 -24.92
N ALA A 66 0.18 3.53 -25.28
CA ALA A 66 0.11 2.39 -24.37
C ALA A 66 1.49 2.01 -23.82
N GLU A 67 2.51 1.97 -24.68
CA GLU A 67 3.90 1.71 -24.29
C GLU A 67 4.45 2.80 -23.37
N ALA A 68 4.21 4.08 -23.71
CA ALA A 68 4.64 5.20 -22.88
C ALA A 68 4.02 5.14 -21.48
N LEU A 69 2.73 4.84 -21.38
CA LEU A 69 2.04 4.68 -20.09
C LEU A 69 2.58 3.48 -19.30
N TYR A 70 2.86 2.36 -19.96
CA TYR A 70 3.43 1.19 -19.30
C TYR A 70 4.83 1.48 -18.72
N ILE A 71 5.68 2.17 -19.48
CA ILE A 71 7.01 2.58 -19.02
C ILE A 71 6.90 3.58 -17.87
N ALA A 72 5.95 4.53 -17.95
CA ALA A 72 5.72 5.52 -16.91
C ALA A 72 5.27 4.86 -15.60
N ASP A 73 4.33 3.90 -15.65
CA ASP A 73 3.87 3.17 -14.46
C ASP A 73 5.02 2.39 -13.80
N ARG A 74 5.82 1.67 -14.60
CA ARG A 74 6.97 0.93 -14.07
C ARG A 74 7.96 1.86 -13.35
N LYS A 75 8.33 2.97 -13.98
CA LYS A 75 9.25 3.97 -13.38
C LYS A 75 8.65 4.61 -12.13
N ALA A 76 7.34 4.88 -12.11
CA ALA A 76 6.67 5.43 -10.95
C ALA A 76 6.72 4.46 -9.76
N ARG A 77 6.48 3.16 -9.99
CA ARG A 77 6.59 2.12 -8.95
C ARG A 77 8.00 1.99 -8.40
N GLU A 78 9.01 1.95 -9.28
CA GLU A 78 10.43 1.92 -8.88
C GLU A 78 10.80 3.15 -8.03
N ALA A 79 10.35 4.35 -8.42
CA ALA A 79 10.59 5.58 -7.67
C ALA A 79 9.89 5.58 -6.30
N VAL A 80 8.68 5.04 -6.20
CA VAL A 80 7.95 4.92 -4.93
C VAL A 80 8.63 3.90 -4.02
N GLU A 81 9.03 2.74 -4.54
CA GLU A 81 9.70 1.71 -3.75
C GLU A 81 11.04 2.19 -3.21
N THR A 82 11.87 2.80 -4.06
CA THR A 82 13.16 3.36 -3.65
C THR A 82 13.00 4.44 -2.59
N ARG A 83 11.99 5.32 -2.73
CA ARG A 83 11.66 6.33 -1.71
C ARG A 83 11.25 5.69 -0.38
N ALA A 84 10.35 4.70 -0.42
CA ALA A 84 9.89 4.00 0.77
C ALA A 84 11.05 3.27 1.50
N GLN A 85 11.97 2.66 0.74
CA GLN A 85 13.17 2.03 1.31
C GLN A 85 14.11 3.06 1.97
N LEU A 86 14.30 4.23 1.36
CA LEU A 86 15.11 5.31 1.94
C LEU A 86 14.48 5.88 3.21
N GLU A 87 13.19 6.18 3.18
CA GLU A 87 12.43 6.66 4.34
C GLU A 87 12.52 5.66 5.50
N LYS A 88 12.37 4.37 5.23
CA LYS A 88 12.54 3.31 6.23
C LYS A 88 13.95 3.29 6.83
N LYS A 89 14.99 3.46 6.00
CA LYS A 89 16.39 3.53 6.47
C LYS A 89 16.64 4.77 7.33
N ILE A 90 16.07 5.92 6.98
CA ILE A 90 16.19 7.16 7.78
C ILE A 90 15.48 6.97 9.12
N ALA A 91 14.25 6.45 9.12
CA ALA A 91 13.50 6.18 10.33
C ALA A 91 14.22 5.19 11.26
N GLN A 92 14.85 4.15 10.69
CA GLN A 92 15.66 3.21 11.47
C GLN A 92 16.88 3.89 12.09
N LYS A 93 17.62 4.70 11.33
CA LYS A 93 18.76 5.46 11.86
C LYS A 93 18.35 6.45 12.96
N GLU A 94 17.20 7.11 12.81
CA GLU A 94 16.66 7.98 13.87
C GLU A 94 16.29 7.20 15.12
N LYS A 95 15.70 6.01 14.96
CA LYS A 95 15.38 5.13 16.08
C LYS A 95 16.65 4.67 16.81
N GLU A 96 17.67 4.23 16.07
CA GLU A 96 18.98 3.84 16.63
C GLU A 96 19.63 4.99 17.40
N LYS A 97 19.62 6.22 16.85
CA LYS A 97 20.12 7.42 17.56
C LYS A 97 19.35 7.71 18.85
N LYS A 98 18.03 7.55 18.84
CA LYS A 98 17.19 7.72 20.04
C LYS A 98 17.51 6.66 21.09
N GLU A 99 17.67 5.39 20.69
CA GLU A 99 18.05 4.30 21.58
C GLU A 99 19.45 4.52 22.20
N GLU A 100 20.41 4.97 21.40
CA GLU A 100 21.77 5.30 21.88
C GLU A 100 21.74 6.47 22.87
N HIS A 101 20.98 7.53 22.57
CA HIS A 101 20.82 8.67 23.49
C HIS A 101 20.21 8.25 24.83
N LEU A 102 19.15 7.43 24.80
CA LEU A 102 18.53 6.87 26.01
C LEU A 102 19.51 5.99 26.78
N ARG A 103 20.34 5.20 26.11
CA ARG A 103 21.38 4.37 26.74
C ARG A 103 22.43 5.23 27.44
N GLN A 104 22.92 6.30 26.82
CA GLN A 104 23.87 7.23 27.42
C GLN A 104 23.27 7.94 28.64
N LEU A 105 22.01 8.37 28.56
CA LEU A 105 21.29 9.00 29.67
C LEU A 105 21.13 8.02 30.85
N ALA A 106 20.75 6.78 30.58
CA ALA A 106 20.63 5.74 31.61
C ALA A 106 21.98 5.40 32.26
N GLN A 107 23.08 5.42 31.49
CA GLN A 107 24.42 5.20 32.02
C GLN A 107 24.83 6.34 32.96
N LYS A 108 24.67 7.60 32.56
CA LYS A 108 24.93 8.78 33.42
C LYS A 108 24.14 8.72 34.73
N ALA A 109 22.84 8.41 34.66
CA ALA A 109 22.00 8.29 35.85
C ALA A 109 22.45 7.16 36.80
N ARG A 110 23.00 6.05 36.27
CA ARG A 110 23.58 4.97 37.09
C ARG A 110 24.90 5.40 37.74
N GLU A 111 25.76 6.09 37.01
CA GLU A 111 27.05 6.61 37.51
C GLU A 111 26.84 7.63 38.64
N GLU A 112 25.90 8.57 38.49
CA GLU A 112 25.51 9.51 39.55
C GLU A 112 25.00 8.79 40.81
N ARG A 113 24.16 7.77 40.64
CA ARG A 113 23.66 6.95 41.77
C ARG A 113 24.77 6.14 42.44
N ALA A 114 25.73 5.63 41.67
CA ALA A 114 26.86 4.86 42.20
C ALA A 114 27.85 5.77 42.95
N GLY A 115 28.16 6.96 42.43
CA GLY A 115 29.02 7.94 43.08
C GLY A 115 28.51 8.40 44.45
N ILE A 116 27.19 8.45 44.65
CA ILE A 116 26.58 8.78 45.95
C ILE A 116 26.64 7.59 46.94
N ARG A 117 26.62 6.34 46.46
CA ARG A 117 26.62 5.14 47.33
C ARG A 117 28.02 4.64 47.71
N THR A 118 29.07 4.90 46.94
CA THR A 118 30.37 4.23 47.13
C THR A 118 31.26 4.80 48.23
N GLN A 119 31.04 6.03 48.71
CA GLN A 119 31.87 6.62 49.77
C GLN A 119 31.19 6.66 51.13
N ALA A 120 29.89 6.93 51.21
CA ALA A 120 29.20 7.08 52.49
C ALA A 120 28.53 5.78 52.99
N ALA A 121 28.06 4.90 52.10
CA ALA A 121 27.30 3.70 52.49
C ALA A 121 28.21 2.50 52.79
N THR A 122 29.30 2.33 52.03
CA THR A 122 30.30 1.27 52.22
C THR A 122 31.00 1.37 53.58
N ASP A 123 31.42 2.57 53.98
CA ASP A 123 32.07 2.80 55.27
C ASP A 123 31.12 2.63 56.46
N LYS A 124 29.85 3.03 56.32
CA LYS A 124 28.84 2.85 57.38
C LYS A 124 28.41 1.39 57.52
N GLU A 125 28.07 0.72 56.42
CA GLU A 125 27.67 -0.70 56.45
C GLU A 125 28.81 -1.62 56.89
N ALA A 126 30.07 -1.31 56.53
CA ALA A 126 31.23 -2.05 57.02
C ALA A 126 31.40 -1.89 58.54
N ARG A 127 31.29 -0.65 59.06
CA ARG A 127 31.38 -0.36 60.50
C ARG A 127 30.24 -1.00 61.31
N GLU A 128 29.00 -0.95 60.82
CA GLU A 128 27.86 -1.60 61.49
C GLU A 128 28.01 -3.13 61.52
N ARG A 129 28.52 -3.73 60.44
CA ARG A 129 28.77 -5.17 60.37
C ARG A 129 29.87 -5.62 61.33
N ASP A 130 30.92 -4.83 61.48
CA ASP A 130 32.00 -5.13 62.42
C ASP A 130 31.59 -4.90 63.89
N GLN A 131 30.73 -3.91 64.16
CA GLN A 131 30.11 -3.74 65.49
C GLN A 131 29.23 -4.95 65.86
N LEU A 132 28.37 -5.42 64.96
CA LEU A 132 27.55 -6.63 65.19
C LEU A 132 28.39 -7.89 65.45
N ARG A 133 29.55 -8.02 64.80
CA ARG A 133 30.49 -9.12 65.03
C ARG A 133 31.13 -9.03 66.42
N TYR A 134 31.53 -7.82 66.82
CA TYR A 134 32.11 -7.57 68.14
C TYR A 134 31.10 -7.83 69.26
N ASP A 135 29.87 -7.35 69.12
CA ASP A 135 28.81 -7.56 70.10
C ASP A 135 28.46 -9.05 70.25
N ARG A 136 28.32 -9.79 69.14
CA ARG A 136 28.10 -11.25 69.19
C ARG A 136 29.28 -12.01 69.79
N HIS A 137 30.50 -11.51 69.66
CA HIS A 137 31.67 -12.11 70.30
C HIS A 137 31.66 -11.84 71.81
N LYS A 138 31.30 -10.63 72.22
CA LYS A 138 31.19 -10.21 73.62
C LYS A 138 30.03 -10.91 74.33
N GLU A 139 28.90 -11.09 73.67
CA GLU A 139 27.75 -11.85 74.15
C GLU A 139 28.13 -13.33 74.36
N ARG A 140 28.76 -13.97 73.36
CA ARG A 140 29.29 -15.33 73.52
C ARG A 140 30.31 -15.44 74.66
N GLN A 141 31.13 -14.43 74.91
CA GLN A 141 32.04 -14.41 76.06
C GLN A 141 31.28 -14.26 77.39
N ARG A 142 30.24 -13.42 77.44
CA ARG A 142 29.36 -13.28 78.62
C ARG A 142 28.64 -14.58 78.91
N ASP A 143 28.02 -15.22 77.92
CA ASP A 143 27.33 -16.49 78.09
C ASP A 143 28.27 -17.58 78.57
N ARG A 144 29.49 -17.62 78.02
CA ARG A 144 30.51 -18.60 78.43
C ARG A 144 31.00 -18.34 79.86
N ASN A 145 31.12 -17.08 80.29
CA ASN A 145 31.45 -16.74 81.67
C ASN A 145 30.29 -17.03 82.63
N ILE A 146 29.05 -16.71 82.27
CA ILE A 146 27.83 -17.02 83.04
C ILE A 146 27.67 -18.53 83.20
N ALA A 147 27.86 -19.31 82.13
CA ALA A 147 27.84 -20.77 82.16
C ALA A 147 28.94 -21.36 83.05
N ARG A 148 30.05 -20.64 83.26
CA ARG A 148 31.16 -21.07 84.14
C ARG A 148 30.95 -20.67 85.62
N THR A 149 30.12 -19.68 85.93
CA THR A 149 30.02 -19.11 87.30
C THR A 149 28.74 -19.44 88.08
N ALA A 150 27.72 -20.08 87.50
CA ALA A 150 26.55 -20.53 88.29
C ALA A 150 25.71 -21.62 87.61
N PRO A 151 25.76 -22.89 88.04
CA PRO A 151 24.82 -23.91 87.56
C PRO A 151 23.38 -23.70 88.11
N ASP A 152 23.19 -22.92 89.19
CA ASP A 152 21.91 -22.87 89.93
C ASP A 152 21.00 -21.66 89.65
N LYS A 153 21.25 -20.86 88.61
CA LYS A 153 20.37 -19.70 88.24
C LYS A 153 19.77 -19.76 86.84
N ARG A 154 19.66 -20.94 86.23
CA ARG A 154 19.00 -21.12 84.93
C ARG A 154 17.48 -20.95 84.95
N SER A 155 16.81 -20.96 86.10
CA SER A 155 15.33 -20.97 86.16
C SER A 155 14.64 -19.61 86.24
N LYS A 156 15.34 -18.48 86.05
CA LYS A 156 14.74 -17.13 86.21
C LYS A 156 14.90 -16.15 85.05
N LEU A 157 15.41 -16.61 83.91
CA LEU A 157 15.59 -15.76 82.71
C LEU A 157 14.89 -16.28 81.45
N GLU A 158 14.13 -17.38 81.52
CA GLU A 158 13.11 -17.74 80.52
C GLU A 158 11.72 -17.41 81.07
N LYS A 159 11.33 -16.15 80.96
CA LYS A 159 9.94 -15.68 80.86
C LYS A 159 9.92 -14.40 80.05
#